data_AF-A0A5U7LUM0-F1
#
_entry.id   AF-A0A5U7LUM0-F1
#
_cell.length_a   1.000
_cell.length_b   1.000
_cell.length_c   1.000
_cell.angle_alpha   90.00
_cell.angle_beta   90.00
_cell.angle_gamma   90.00
#
_symmetry.space_group_name_H-M   'P 1'
#
loop_
_entity.id
_entity.type
_entity.pdbx_description
1 polymer ?
#
loop_
_entity_poly.entity_id
_entity_poly.type
_entity_poly.pdbx_seq_one_letter_code
_entity_poly.pdbx_strand_id
1 'polypeptide(L)'
;MNIRSYNNFKDAVSALGTGDIKAIVADAPTLEYYVKTKPWSDVKIVGSIFHPEKFGFALNLQSPHTHELSTWLIGLHEKGELNRMKKYYFSN
;
A
#
# COMPACT_ATOMS: atom_id res chain seq x y z
N MET A 1 -3.38 -23.87 -3.02
CA MET A 1 -3.87 -22.68 -2.29
C MET A 1 -5.08 -22.15 -3.05
N ASN A 2 -6.26 -22.07 -2.42
CA ASN A 2 -7.45 -21.53 -3.08
C ASN A 2 -7.44 -20.00 -2.96
N ILE A 3 -7.54 -19.29 -4.09
CA ILE A 3 -7.45 -17.84 -4.15
C ILE A 3 -8.79 -17.31 -4.67
N ARG A 4 -9.33 -16.30 -3.98
CA ARG A 4 -10.57 -15.63 -4.37
C ARG A 4 -10.33 -14.13 -4.44
N SER A 5 -10.70 -13.53 -5.56
CA SER A 5 -10.66 -12.08 -5.74
C SER A 5 -11.93 -11.43 -5.21
N TYR A 6 -11.79 -10.24 -4.62
CA TYR A 6 -12.89 -9.38 -4.19
C TYR A 6 -12.81 -8.06 -4.95
N ASN A 7 -13.96 -7.47 -5.26
CA ASN A 7 -14.02 -6.21 -6.02
C ASN A 7 -13.55 -5.00 -5.21
N ASN A 8 -13.63 -5.07 -3.89
CA ASN A 8 -13.16 -4.03 -2.99
C ASN A 8 -12.61 -4.63 -1.70
N PHE A 9 -11.78 -3.84 -1.00
CA PHE A 9 -11.12 -4.27 0.22
C PHE A 9 -12.11 -4.51 1.38
N LYS A 10 -13.24 -3.80 1.41
CA LYS A 10 -14.24 -3.93 2.47
C LYS A 10 -14.88 -5.32 2.46
N ASP A 11 -15.23 -5.84 1.28
CA ASP A 11 -15.80 -7.17 1.12
C ASP A 11 -14.81 -8.26 1.54
N ALA A 12 -13.53 -8.09 1.21
CA ALA A 12 -12.48 -8.99 1.65
C ALA A 12 -12.34 -9.01 3.19
N VAL A 13 -12.42 -7.85 3.85
CA VAL A 13 -12.39 -7.75 5.31
C VAL A 13 -13.63 -8.39 5.95
N SER A 14 -14.82 -8.20 5.38
CA SER A 14 -16.03 -8.87 5.83
C SER A 14 -15.90 -10.40 5.73
N ALA A 15 -15.39 -10.91 4.60
CA ALA A 15 -15.16 -12.35 4.41
C ALA A 15 -14.15 -12.91 5.43
N LEU A 16 -13.10 -12.14 5.75
CA LEU A 16 -12.14 -12.50 6.79
C LEU A 16 -12.82 -12.59 8.17
N GLY A 17 -13.68 -11.61 8.50
CA GLY A 17 -14.44 -11.61 9.76
C GLY A 17 -15.43 -12.75 9.88
N THR A 18 -16.06 -13.18 8.78
CA THR A 18 -16.97 -14.35 8.75
C THR A 18 -16.24 -15.69 8.76
N GLY A 19 -14.92 -15.70 8.54
CA GLY A 19 -14.11 -16.93 8.47
C GLY A 19 -14.10 -17.64 7.11
N ASP A 20 -14.76 -17.06 6.10
CA ASP A 20 -14.78 -17.53 4.70
C ASP A 20 -13.39 -17.56 4.07
N ILE A 21 -12.51 -16.66 4.51
CA ILE A 21 -11.09 -16.63 4.13
C ILE A 21 -10.23 -16.58 5.38
N LYS A 22 -8.97 -17.02 5.27
CA LYS A 22 -8.00 -17.04 6.38
C LYS A 22 -7.00 -15.88 6.36
N ALA A 23 -6.84 -15.23 5.21
CA ALA A 23 -5.93 -14.11 5.03
C ALA A 23 -6.34 -13.27 3.81
N ILE A 24 -5.91 -12.01 3.81
CA ILE A 24 -6.01 -11.10 2.66
C ILE A 24 -4.58 -10.79 2.22
N VAL A 25 -4.33 -10.87 0.92
CA VAL A 25 -3.06 -10.46 0.31
C VAL A 25 -3.34 -9.19 -0.50
N ALA A 26 -2.70 -8.09 -0.10
CA ALA A 26 -2.78 -6.79 -0.76
C ALA A 26 -1.46 -6.03 -0.55
N ASP A 27 -1.32 -4.87 -1.18
CA ASP A 27 -0.16 -4.01 -0.98
C ASP A 27 -0.08 -3.50 0.47
N ALA A 28 1.14 -3.37 1.00
CA ALA A 28 1.37 -2.96 2.39
C ALA A 28 0.74 -1.59 2.74
N PRO A 29 0.83 -0.54 1.89
CA PRO A 29 0.17 0.75 2.17
C PRO A 29 -1.34 0.64 2.39
N THR A 30 -2.06 -0.10 1.54
CA THR A 30 -3.50 -0.32 1.70
C THR A 30 -3.83 -1.00 3.03
N LEU A 31 -3.06 -2.02 3.40
CA LEU A 31 -3.22 -2.73 4.67
C LEU A 31 -2.94 -1.82 5.88
N GLU A 32 -1.81 -1.10 5.86
CA GLU A 32 -1.39 -0.16 6.92
C GLU A 32 -2.43 0.95 7.13
N TYR A 33 -2.93 1.53 6.04
CA TYR A 33 -3.96 2.57 6.08
C TYR A 33 -5.29 2.05 6.64
N TYR A 34 -5.71 0.85 6.26
CA TYR A 34 -6.97 0.28 6.72
C TYR A 34 -6.96 0.04 8.24
N VAL A 35 -5.89 -0.55 8.77
CA VAL A 35 -5.75 -0.80 10.21
C VAL A 35 -5.70 0.52 10.99
N LYS A 36 -5.01 1.54 10.47
CA LYS A 36 -4.94 2.87 11.10
C LYS A 36 -6.29 3.59 11.12
N THR A 37 -7.04 3.55 10.03
CA THR A 37 -8.33 4.25 9.93
C THR A 37 -9.46 3.54 10.66
N LYS A 38 -9.30 2.26 10.97
CA LYS A 38 -10.29 1.45 11.70
C LYS A 38 -9.64 0.68 12.86
N PRO A 39 -9.19 1.36 13.92
CA PRO A 39 -8.49 0.72 15.03
C PRO A 39 -9.33 -0.32 15.80
N TRP A 40 -10.65 -0.37 15.60
CA TRP A 40 -11.55 -1.37 16.19
C TRP A 40 -11.88 -2.54 15.25
N SER A 41 -11.24 -2.62 14.08
CA SER A 41 -11.35 -3.82 13.26
C SER A 41 -10.52 -4.95 13.88
N ASP A 42 -11.11 -6.14 14.04
CA ASP A 42 -10.43 -7.36 14.55
C ASP A 42 -9.36 -7.92 13.57
N VAL A 43 -8.78 -7.08 12.73
CA VAL A 43 -7.77 -7.47 11.74
C VAL A 43 -6.39 -6.94 12.15
N LYS A 44 -5.37 -7.76 11.93
CA LYS A 44 -3.98 -7.43 12.20
C LYS A 44 -3.12 -7.78 11.00
N ILE A 45 -2.16 -6.91 10.68
CA ILE A 45 -1.13 -7.20 9.68
C ILE A 45 -0.17 -8.22 10.28
N VAL A 46 0.05 -9.33 9.58
CA VAL A 46 0.93 -10.42 10.00
C VAL A 46 1.96 -10.75 8.92
N GLY A 47 3.12 -11.23 9.36
CA GLY A 47 4.21 -11.64 8.48
C GLY A 47 5.10 -10.50 8.02
N SER A 48 6.26 -10.87 7.48
CA SER A 48 7.18 -9.93 6.85
C SER A 48 6.68 -9.52 5.47
N ILE A 49 7.07 -8.33 5.02
CA ILE A 49 6.87 -7.91 3.63
C ILE A 49 7.62 -8.92 2.74
N PHE A 50 6.88 -9.71 1.96
CA PHE A 50 7.44 -10.77 1.12
C PHE A 50 7.86 -10.25 -0.27
N HIS A 51 7.32 -9.11 -0.72
CA HIS A 51 7.68 -8.48 -1.97
C HIS A 51 7.67 -6.95 -1.83
N PRO A 52 8.82 -6.28 -1.71
CA PRO A 52 8.88 -4.83 -1.68
C PRO A 52 8.61 -4.27 -3.08
N GLU A 53 7.40 -3.77 -3.28
CA GLU A 53 7.05 -3.05 -4.52
C GLU A 53 7.55 -1.61 -4.46
N LYS A 54 8.10 -1.13 -5.56
CA LYS A 54 8.48 0.27 -5.75
C LYS A 54 7.39 0.96 -6.57
N PHE A 55 6.80 2.01 -6.01
CA PHE A 55 5.85 2.85 -6.74
C PHE A 55 6.57 3.87 -7.62
N GLY A 56 5.97 4.19 -8.76
CA GLY A 56 6.43 5.22 -9.69
C GLY A 56 5.25 5.86 -10.42
N PHE A 57 5.48 7.03 -11.00
CA PHE A 57 4.49 7.69 -11.85
C PHE A 57 4.65 7.21 -13.30
N ALA A 58 3.57 6.73 -13.90
CA ALA A 58 3.54 6.38 -15.31
C ALA A 58 3.40 7.65 -16.16
N LEU A 59 4.20 7.73 -17.23
CA LEU A 59 4.15 8.78 -18.25
C LEU A 59 4.03 8.12 -19.63
N ASN A 60 3.59 8.91 -20.62
CA ASN A 60 3.66 8.47 -22.01
C ASN A 60 5.10 8.08 -22.38
N LEU A 61 5.22 7.07 -23.25
CA LEU A 61 6.51 6.64 -23.76
C LEU A 61 7.24 7.84 -24.39
N GLN A 62 8.53 8.02 -24.02
CA GLN A 62 9.37 9.16 -24.45
C GLN A 62 8.86 10.54 -24.00
N SER A 63 8.09 10.62 -22.91
CA SER A 63 7.69 11.90 -22.34
C SER A 63 8.93 12.76 -22.01
N PRO A 64 8.97 14.04 -22.47
CA PRO A 64 10.09 14.94 -22.18
C PRO A 64 10.20 15.26 -20.67
N HIS A 65 9.12 15.05 -19.91
CA HIS A 65 9.09 15.30 -18.46
C HIS A 65 9.66 14.16 -17.62
N THR A 66 9.98 13.01 -18.23
CA THR A 66 10.46 11.84 -17.48
C THR A 66 11.70 12.14 -16.65
N HIS A 67 12.66 12.87 -17.23
CA HIS A 67 13.91 13.22 -16.56
C HIS A 67 13.70 14.23 -15.43
N GLU A 68 12.91 15.28 -15.68
CA GLU A 68 12.60 16.33 -14.71
C GLU A 68 11.86 15.75 -13.50
N LEU A 69 10.79 14.97 -13.73
CA LEU A 69 10.01 14.33 -12.68
C LEU A 69 10.87 13.37 -11.84
N SER A 70 11.70 12.56 -12.49
CA SER A 70 12.58 11.62 -11.78
C SER A 70 13.58 12.35 -10.88
N THR A 71 14.21 13.41 -11.38
CA THR A 71 15.16 14.23 -10.62
C THR A 71 14.50 14.88 -9.42
N TRP A 72 13.28 15.40 -9.59
CA TRP A 72 12.51 15.99 -8.49
C TRP A 72 12.17 14.95 -7.41
N LEU A 73 11.70 13.76 -7.80
CA LEU A 73 11.40 12.66 -6.87
C LEU A 73 12.63 12.19 -6.09
N ILE A 74 13.79 12.09 -6.75
CA ILE A 74 15.07 11.79 -6.10
C ILE A 74 15.38 12.87 -5.05
N GLY A 75 15.26 14.16 -5.41
CA GLY A 75 15.48 15.26 -4.48
C GLY A 75 14.53 15.23 -3.27
N LEU A 76 13.26 14.86 -3.46
CA LEU A 76 12.32 14.67 -2.34
C LEU A 76 12.70 13.50 -1.44
N HIS A 77 13.17 12.41 -2.03
CA HIS A 77 13.64 11.24 -1.30
C HIS A 77 14.85 11.58 -0.43
N GLU A 78 15.85 12.24 -0.99
CA GLU A 78 17.07 12.67 -0.29
C GLU A 78 16.79 13.66 0.84
N LYS A 79 15.83 14.58 0.64
CA LYS A 79 15.36 15.52 1.68
C LYS A 79 14.49 14.86 2.76
N GLY A 80 14.15 13.58 2.60
CA GLY A 80 13.30 12.83 3.50
C GLY A 80 11.82 13.21 3.46
N GLU A 81 11.38 13.99 2.47
CA GLU A 81 9.97 14.41 2.32
C GLU A 81 9.06 13.20 2.10
N LEU A 82 9.48 12.26 1.24
CA LEU A 82 8.71 11.04 0.99
C LEU A 82 8.55 10.20 2.26
N ASN A 83 9.59 10.15 3.10
CA ASN A 83 9.53 9.47 4.39
C ASN A 83 8.62 10.20 5.38
N ARG A 84 8.60 11.54 5.39
CA ARG A 84 7.65 12.33 6.20
C ARG A 84 6.21 12.05 5.80
N MET A 85 5.91 12.06 4.50
CA MET A 85 4.58 11.73 3.97
C MET A 85 4.19 10.31 4.34
N LYS A 86 5.09 9.33 4.12
CA LYS A 86 4.84 7.93 4.49
C LYS A 86 4.50 7.81 5.98
N LYS A 87 5.25 8.48 6.86
CA LYS A 87 4.95 8.48 8.30
C LYS A 87 3.59 9.12 8.61
N TYR A 88 3.29 10.25 8.01
CA TYR A 88 2.00 10.93 8.22
C TYR A 88 0.81 10.03 7.87
N TYR A 89 0.86 9.33 6.73
CA TYR A 89 -0.22 8.46 6.30
C TYR A 89 -0.22 7.09 6.99
N PHE A 90 0.95 6.47 7.21
CA PHE A 90 1.04 5.05 7.58
C PHE A 90 1.79 4.76 8.89
N SER A 91 2.55 5.69 9.48
CA SER A 91 3.14 5.45 10.81
C SER A 91 2.06 5.48 11.90
N ASN A 92 2.28 4.59 12.88
CA ASN A 92 1.62 4.51 14.18
C ASN A 92 1.97 5.72 15.06
#